data_AF-A0A9D7GPE0-F1
#
_entry.id   AF-A0A9D7GPE0-F1
#
_cell.length_a   1.000
_cell.length_b   1.000
_cell.length_c   1.000
_cell.angle_alpha   90.00
_cell.angle_beta   90.00
_cell.angle_gamma   90.00
#
_symmetry.space_group_name_H-M   'P 1'
#
loop_
_entity.id
_entity.type
_entity.pdbx_description
1 polymer ?
#
loop_
_entity_poly.entity_id
_entity_poly.type
_entity_poly.pdbx_seq_one_letter_code
_entity_poly.pdbx_strand_id
1 'polypeptide(L)'
;MEKWMTETITQVLPKSLMAGAIVDTLPRIDALKCYLSDARLQIDNNLTENAIRPVAVGRKNYLFAGSHSSAQHAAIFYSLFATCKAKNINPQTWLTETLIKIGSHPSIESMNCCPGQNCLMIIVD
;
A
#
# COMPACT_ATOMS: atom_id res chain seq x y z
N MET A 1 -27.13 -16.84 -1.84
CA MET A 1 -25.72 -17.22 -2.04
C MET A 1 -25.23 -18.14 -0.93
N GLU A 2 -25.37 -17.75 0.34
CA GLU A 2 -24.98 -18.59 1.49
C GLU A 2 -25.61 -19.98 1.46
N LYS A 3 -26.95 -20.04 1.35
CA LYS A 3 -27.70 -21.29 1.24
C LYS A 3 -27.17 -22.19 0.13
N TRP A 4 -26.88 -21.62 -1.04
CA TRP A 4 -26.31 -22.37 -2.16
C TRP A 4 -24.91 -22.91 -1.83
N MET A 5 -24.07 -22.15 -1.14
CA MET A 5 -22.74 -22.61 -0.73
C MET A 5 -22.82 -23.77 0.27
N THR A 6 -23.75 -23.71 1.24
CA THR A 6 -23.98 -24.79 2.22
C THR A 6 -24.59 -26.03 1.59
N GLU A 7 -25.39 -25.89 0.54
CA GLU A 7 -25.94 -27.01 -0.23
C GLU A 7 -24.90 -27.60 -1.20
N THR A 8 -24.03 -26.77 -1.76
CA THR A 8 -23.04 -27.20 -2.75
C THR A 8 -21.88 -27.93 -2.10
N ILE A 9 -21.46 -27.55 -0.88
CA ILE A 9 -20.31 -28.18 -0.21
C ILE A 9 -20.50 -29.69 0.05
N THR A 10 -21.74 -30.17 0.17
CA THR A 10 -22.05 -31.60 0.33
C THR A 10 -21.98 -32.37 -0.98
N GLN A 11 -21.97 -31.66 -2.12
CA GLN A 11 -21.95 -32.23 -3.47
C GLN A 11 -20.56 -32.21 -4.11
N VAL A 12 -19.65 -31.36 -3.63
CA VAL A 12 -18.27 -31.29 -4.15
C VAL A 12 -17.30 -32.16 -3.37
N LEU A 13 -16.28 -32.68 -4.07
CA LEU A 13 -15.21 -33.43 -3.43
C LEU A 13 -14.47 -32.54 -2.41
N PRO A 14 -14.20 -33.04 -1.20
CA PRO A 14 -13.63 -32.22 -0.11
C PRO A 14 -12.23 -31.66 -0.40
N LYS A 15 -11.47 -32.26 -1.32
CA LYS A 15 -10.14 -31.76 -1.76
C LYS A 15 -10.16 -30.95 -3.05
N SER A 16 -11.34 -30.59 -3.57
CA SER A 16 -11.44 -29.75 -4.76
C SER A 16 -11.14 -28.28 -4.46
N LEU A 17 -10.66 -27.53 -5.47
CA LEU A 17 -10.49 -26.08 -5.37
C LEU A 17 -11.81 -25.37 -4.99
N MET A 18 -12.93 -25.91 -5.45
CA MET A 18 -14.26 -25.40 -5.13
C MET A 18 -14.61 -25.57 -3.64
N ALA A 19 -14.36 -26.75 -3.08
CA ALA A 19 -14.58 -26.99 -1.65
C ALA A 19 -13.71 -26.07 -0.81
N GLY A 20 -12.43 -25.89 -1.17
CA GLY A 20 -11.53 -24.94 -0.51
C GLY A 20 -12.07 -23.50 -0.53
N ALA A 21 -12.49 -23.02 -1.70
CA ALA A 21 -13.06 -21.67 -1.84
C ALA A 21 -14.33 -21.48 -1.00
N ILE A 22 -15.23 -22.47 -0.95
CA ILE A 22 -16.46 -22.40 -0.14
C ILE A 22 -16.11 -22.38 1.35
N VAL A 23 -15.22 -23.27 1.81
CA VAL A 23 -14.79 -23.36 3.21
C VAL A 23 -14.14 -22.05 3.67
N ASP A 24 -13.31 -21.42 2.83
CA ASP A 24 -12.68 -20.14 3.16
C ASP A 24 -13.66 -18.97 3.19
N THR A 25 -14.70 -19.02 2.34
CA THR A 25 -15.68 -17.93 2.18
C THR A 25 -16.76 -17.95 3.26
N LEU A 26 -17.26 -19.12 3.66
CA LEU A 26 -18.38 -19.24 4.60
C LEU A 26 -18.19 -18.47 5.92
N PRO A 27 -17.04 -18.56 6.62
CA PRO A 27 -16.80 -17.80 7.85
C PRO A 27 -16.74 -16.28 7.65
N ARG A 28 -16.53 -15.82 6.41
CA ARG A 28 -16.35 -14.39 6.06
C ARG A 28 -17.59 -13.78 5.43
N ILE A 29 -18.67 -14.54 5.29
CA ILE A 29 -19.82 -14.14 4.50
C ILE A 29 -20.54 -12.91 5.07
N ASP A 30 -20.52 -12.73 6.39
CA ASP A 30 -21.10 -11.55 7.04
C ASP A 30 -20.31 -10.29 6.72
N ALA A 31 -18.97 -10.38 6.70
CA ALA A 31 -18.11 -9.28 6.28
C ALA A 31 -18.33 -8.95 4.79
N LEU A 32 -18.50 -9.97 3.95
CA LEU A 32 -18.80 -9.80 2.52
C LEU A 32 -20.18 -9.16 2.27
N LYS A 33 -21.14 -9.31 3.18
CA LYS A 33 -22.48 -8.72 3.08
C LYS A 33 -22.59 -7.33 3.71
N CYS A 34 -21.54 -6.82 4.35
CA CYS A 34 -21.57 -5.54 5.07
C CYS A 34 -22.05 -4.36 4.20
N TYR A 35 -21.77 -4.40 2.89
CA TYR A 35 -22.24 -3.39 1.93
C TYR A 35 -23.77 -3.32 1.78
N LEU A 36 -24.50 -4.39 2.16
CA LEU A 36 -25.97 -4.38 2.17
C LEU A 36 -26.53 -3.50 3.30
N SER A 37 -25.75 -3.30 4.37
CA SER A 37 -26.15 -2.54 5.54
C SER A 37 -25.69 -1.07 5.48
N ASP A 38 -24.63 -0.76 4.74
CA ASP A 38 -24.07 0.58 4.60
C ASP A 38 -23.83 0.94 3.13
N ALA A 39 -24.62 1.88 2.61
CA ALA A 39 -24.56 2.35 1.22
C ALA A 39 -23.24 3.06 0.86
N ARG A 40 -22.41 3.43 1.84
CA ARG A 40 -21.08 4.01 1.58
C ARG A 40 -20.07 2.97 1.11
N LEU A 41 -20.31 1.70 1.43
CA LEU A 41 -19.43 0.60 1.05
C LEU A 41 -19.77 0.12 -0.37
N GLN A 42 -18.74 -0.14 -1.17
CA GLN A 42 -18.90 -0.72 -2.49
C GLN A 42 -18.97 -2.24 -2.38
N ILE A 43 -19.68 -2.88 -3.32
CA ILE A 43 -19.78 -4.34 -3.41
C ILE A 43 -18.43 -4.98 -3.78
N ASP A 44 -17.61 -4.26 -4.53
CA ASP A 44 -16.29 -4.69 -4.97
C ASP A 44 -15.17 -3.89 -4.31
N ASN A 45 -13.96 -4.46 -4.36
CA ASN A 45 -12.74 -3.87 -3.82
C ASN A 45 -11.90 -3.17 -4.90
N ASN A 46 -12.44 -2.91 -6.10
CA ASN A 46 -11.67 -2.45 -7.26
C ASN A 46 -10.93 -1.13 -6.98
N LEU A 47 -11.56 -0.21 -6.24
CA LEU A 47 -10.92 1.04 -5.82
C LEU A 47 -9.67 0.81 -4.98
N THR A 48 -9.76 -0.10 -4.00
CA THR A 48 -8.64 -0.49 -3.13
C THR A 48 -7.55 -1.21 -3.91
N GLU A 49 -7.93 -2.14 -4.80
CA GLU A 49 -7.00 -2.84 -5.67
C GLU A 49 -6.26 -1.88 -6.60
N ASN A 50 -6.96 -0.93 -7.20
CA ASN A 50 -6.37 0.12 -8.02
C ASN A 50 -5.43 1.03 -7.23
N ALA A 51 -5.73 1.28 -5.95
CA ALA A 51 -4.86 2.08 -5.07
C ALA A 51 -3.56 1.34 -4.71
N ILE A 52 -3.59 0.02 -4.49
CA ILE A 52 -2.40 -0.77 -4.15
C ILE A 52 -1.62 -1.26 -5.38
N ARG A 53 -2.25 -1.32 -6.56
CA ARG A 53 -1.62 -1.79 -7.81
C ARG A 53 -0.28 -1.12 -8.14
N PRO A 54 -0.10 0.21 -8.00
CA PRO A 54 1.19 0.86 -8.24
C PRO A 54 2.32 0.33 -7.35
N VAL A 55 2.00 -0.09 -6.13
CA VAL A 55 2.96 -0.72 -5.20
C VAL A 55 3.31 -2.12 -5.68
N ALA A 56 2.30 -2.92 -6.03
CA ALA A 56 2.51 -4.28 -6.54
C ALA A 56 3.35 -4.31 -7.82
N VAL A 57 3.06 -3.41 -8.76
CA VAL A 57 3.83 -3.25 -10.02
C VAL A 57 5.23 -2.70 -9.73
N GLY A 58 5.33 -1.69 -8.86
CA GLY A 58 6.61 -1.07 -8.50
C GLY A 58 7.61 -2.04 -7.86
N ARG A 59 7.14 -3.00 -7.05
CA ARG A 59 7.99 -4.05 -6.45
C ARG A 59 8.80 -4.85 -7.47
N LYS A 60 8.25 -5.09 -8.68
CA LYS A 60 8.99 -5.76 -9.76
C LYS A 60 10.08 -4.89 -10.38
N ASN A 61 9.93 -3.56 -10.29
CA ASN A 61 10.85 -2.58 -10.89
C ASN A 61 11.95 -2.10 -9.92
N TYR A 62 11.88 -2.48 -8.65
CA TYR A 62 12.86 -2.09 -7.64
C TYR A 62 14.04 -3.05 -7.61
N LEU A 63 15.09 -2.72 -8.36
CA LEU A 63 16.33 -3.50 -8.45
C LEU A 63 17.07 -3.68 -7.10
N PHE A 64 16.80 -2.82 -6.11
CA PHE A 64 17.55 -2.79 -4.82
C PHE A 64 16.66 -2.77 -3.57
N ALA A 65 15.37 -3.08 -3.69
CA ALA A 65 14.46 -3.15 -2.55
C ALA A 65 14.47 -4.54 -1.90
N GLY A 66 15.64 -4.98 -1.40
CA GLY A 66 15.81 -6.27 -0.73
C GLY A 66 15.88 -6.20 0.81
N SER A 67 16.04 -5.01 1.39
CA SER A 67 16.17 -4.82 2.84
C SER A 67 14.90 -4.23 3.46
N HIS A 68 14.70 -4.49 4.75
CA HIS A 68 13.56 -3.92 5.50
C HIS A 68 13.59 -2.38 5.52
N SER A 69 14.79 -1.79 5.67
CA SER A 69 14.98 -0.34 5.61
C SER A 69 14.58 0.25 4.25
N SER A 70 14.98 -0.38 3.15
CA SER A 70 14.56 0.06 1.80
C SER A 70 13.05 -0.02 1.60
N ALA A 71 12.39 -1.03 2.18
CA ALA A 71 10.93 -1.15 2.14
C ALA A 71 10.23 -0.03 2.93
N GLN A 72 10.78 0.35 4.09
CA GLN A 72 10.27 1.48 4.88
C GLN A 72 10.41 2.80 4.11
N HIS A 73 11.58 3.08 3.52
CA HIS A 73 11.77 4.28 2.70
C HIS A 73 10.80 4.32 1.51
N ALA A 74 10.61 3.20 0.80
CA ALA A 74 9.64 3.12 -0.28
C ALA A 74 8.21 3.41 0.21
N ALA A 75 7.82 2.90 1.38
CA ALA A 75 6.51 3.17 1.98
C ALA A 75 6.31 4.66 2.29
N ILE A 76 7.35 5.36 2.76
CA ILE A 76 7.32 6.80 2.97
C ILE A 76 7.07 7.53 1.65
N PHE A 77 7.84 7.24 0.61
CA PHE A 77 7.66 7.86 -0.71
C PHE A 77 6.27 7.60 -1.30
N TYR A 78 5.77 6.37 -1.24
CA TYR A 78 4.43 6.04 -1.70
C TYR A 78 3.35 6.81 -0.94
N SER A 79 3.49 6.98 0.37
CA SER A 79 2.55 7.74 1.19
C SER A 79 2.53 9.23 0.82
N LEU A 80 3.71 9.81 0.56
CA LEU A 80 3.86 11.20 0.13
C LEU A 80 3.22 11.43 -1.25
N PHE A 81 3.51 10.57 -2.22
CA PHE A 81 2.92 10.68 -3.56
C PHE A 81 1.43 10.38 -3.58
N ALA A 82 0.95 9.44 -2.76
CA ALA A 82 -0.47 9.19 -2.58
C ALA A 82 -1.19 10.43 -2.03
N THR A 83 -0.57 11.14 -1.09
CA THR A 83 -1.10 12.40 -0.54
C THR A 83 -1.15 13.49 -1.61
N CYS A 84 -0.09 13.64 -2.41
CA CYS A 84 -0.09 14.58 -3.54
C CYS A 84 -1.24 14.29 -4.51
N LYS A 85 -1.42 13.01 -4.87
CA LYS A 85 -2.52 12.57 -5.73
C LYS A 85 -3.89 12.87 -5.12
N ALA A 86 -4.09 12.60 -3.84
CA ALA A 86 -5.34 12.89 -3.13
C ALA A 86 -5.67 14.39 -3.07
N LYS A 87 -4.65 15.25 -3.08
CA LYS A 87 -4.79 16.72 -3.12
C LYS A 87 -4.78 17.31 -4.54
N ASN A 88 -4.73 16.49 -5.58
CA ASN A 88 -4.57 16.92 -6.98
C ASN A 88 -3.34 17.80 -7.23
N ILE A 89 -2.25 17.55 -6.49
CA ILE A 89 -0.97 18.25 -6.66
C ILE A 89 -0.05 17.36 -7.51
N ASN A 90 0.65 17.96 -8.47
CA ASN A 90 1.65 17.24 -9.26
C ASN A 90 2.80 16.76 -8.33
N PRO A 91 3.02 15.44 -8.19
CA PRO A 91 4.03 14.92 -7.27
C PRO A 91 5.46 15.35 -7.61
N GLN A 92 5.76 15.55 -8.91
CA GLN A 92 7.09 15.97 -9.36
C GLN A 92 7.36 17.41 -8.94
N THR A 93 6.42 18.32 -9.21
CA THR A 93 6.54 19.73 -8.79
C THR A 93 6.69 19.84 -7.29
N TRP A 94 5.83 19.12 -6.54
CA TRP A 94 5.91 19.09 -5.08
C TRP A 94 7.26 18.58 -4.58
N LEU A 95 7.79 17.50 -5.17
CA LEU A 95 9.07 16.93 -4.77
C LEU A 95 10.23 17.90 -5.05
N THR A 96 10.25 18.54 -6.23
CA THR A 96 11.28 19.52 -6.59
C THR A 96 11.27 20.72 -5.65
N GLU A 97 10.11 21.32 -5.39
CA GLU A 97 9.99 22.45 -4.47
C GLU A 97 10.39 22.08 -3.04
N THR A 98 10.00 20.88 -2.59
CA THR A 98 10.31 20.39 -1.25
C THR A 98 11.81 20.17 -1.09
N LEU A 99 12.48 19.55 -2.06
CA LEU A 99 13.92 19.35 -2.03
C LEU A 99 14.70 20.67 -2.05
N ILE A 100 14.26 21.66 -2.84
CA ILE A 100 14.87 23.00 -2.85
C ILE A 100 14.74 23.67 -1.47
N LYS A 101 13.54 23.64 -0.87
CA LYS A 101 13.26 24.23 0.45
C LYS A 101 14.04 23.54 1.58
N ILE A 102 14.21 22.22 1.50
CA ILE A 102 15.02 21.46 2.44
C ILE A 102 16.49 21.85 2.31
N GLY A 103 17.00 21.94 1.08
CA GLY A 103 18.39 22.34 0.81
C GLY A 103 18.73 23.77 1.24
N SER A 104 17.75 24.67 1.29
CA SER A 104 17.92 26.05 1.77
C SER A 104 17.64 26.23 3.26
N HIS A 105 17.32 25.17 4.01
CA HIS A 105 17.02 25.26 5.43
C HIS A 105 18.33 25.33 6.26
N PRO A 106 18.46 26.29 7.20
CA PRO A 106 19.72 26.56 7.92
C PRO A 106 20.22 25.38 8.78
N SER A 107 19.36 24.42 9.12
CA SER A 107 19.78 23.21 9.84
C SER A 107 20.64 22.25 9.00
N ILE A 108 20.54 22.31 7.67
CA ILE A 108 21.37 21.49 6.76
C ILE A 108 22.73 22.15 6.53
N GLU A 109 22.81 23.49 6.53
CA GLU A 109 24.10 24.21 6.46
C GLU A 109 25.01 23.89 7.65
N SER A 110 24.45 23.73 8.87
CA SER A 110 25.22 23.29 10.04
C SER A 110 25.75 21.85 9.96
N MET A 111 25.25 21.03 9.01
CA MET A 111 25.64 19.63 8.84
C MET A 111 26.85 19.43 7.93
N ASN A 112 27.26 20.48 7.20
CA ASN A 112 28.44 20.48 6.33
C ASN A 112 29.74 20.90 7.04
N CYS A 113 29.73 21.11 8.36
CA CYS A 113 30.87 21.68 9.08
C CYS A 113 31.98 20.69 9.51
N CYS A 114 31.90 19.40 9.20
CA CYS A 114 32.97 18.44 9.56
C CYS A 114 33.47 17.61 8.37
N PRO A 115 34.69 17.84 7.87
CA PRO A 115 35.29 16.97 6.87
C PRO A 115 35.68 15.64 7.54
N GLY A 116 34.89 14.58 7.34
CA GLY A 116 35.30 13.24 7.74
C GLY A 116 34.24 12.31 8.36
N GLN A 117 32.96 12.68 8.45
CA GLN A 117 31.93 11.75 8.91
C GLN A 117 30.91 11.43 7.81
N ASN A 118 30.79 10.12 7.52
CA ASN A 118 29.75 9.55 6.67
C ASN A 118 28.35 9.89 7.23
N CYS A 119 27.79 11.00 6.76
CA CYS A 119 26.42 11.43 7.07
C CYS A 119 25.42 10.64 6.20
N LEU A 120 25.06 9.44 6.64
CA LEU A 120 23.94 8.67 6.08
C LEU A 120 22.95 8.18 7.16
N MET A 121 23.10 8.61 8.41
CA MET A 121 22.26 8.17 9.53
C MET A 121 21.51 9.32 10.22
N ILE A 122 20.89 10.26 9.50
CA ILE A 122 19.87 11.14 10.16
C ILE A 122 18.78 11.50 9.16
N ILE A 123 18.03 10.51 8.66
CA ILE A 123 16.66 10.74 8.17
C ILE A 123 15.73 9.57 8.58
N VAL A 124 15.99 8.89 9.70
CA VAL A 124 14.96 8.08 10.39
C VAL A 124 15.42 7.83 11.83
N ASP A 125 15.25 8.84 12.69
CA ASP A 125 15.06 8.70 14.14
C ASP A 125 14.32 9.95 14.63
#